data_AF-A0A401Q9K2-F1
#
_entry.id   AF-A0A401Q9K2-F1
#
_cell.length_a   1.000
_cell.length_b   1.000
_cell.length_c   1.000
_cell.angle_alpha   90.00
_cell.angle_beta   90.00
_cell.angle_gamma   90.00
#
_symmetry.space_group_name_H-M   'P 1'
#
loop_
_entity.id
_entity.type
_entity.pdbx_description
1 polymer ?
#
loop_
_entity_poly.entity_id
_entity_poly.type
_entity_poly.pdbx_seq_one_letter_code
_entity_poly.pdbx_strand_id
1 'polypeptide(L)'
;MFRFVDSRTLVLLTATQAILLAVVKCQGADIQDLKVNCMQEGQTYSDKDVWKPEPCRICVCDAGIILCDEIICEDLKDCPNPEIPFGECCPV
;
A
#
# COMPACT_ATOMS: atom_id res chain seq x y z
N MET A 1 59.32 -14.64 -1.61
CA MET A 1 58.84 -15.93 -2.17
C MET A 1 57.37 -16.09 -1.79
N PHE A 2 56.47 -15.42 -2.52
CA PHE A 2 55.04 -15.49 -2.22
C PHE A 2 54.56 -16.89 -2.60
N ARG A 3 54.07 -17.64 -1.61
CA ARG A 3 53.49 -18.97 -1.80
C ARG A 3 52.32 -18.79 -2.76
N PHE A 4 52.50 -19.26 -4.00
CA PHE A 4 51.46 -19.32 -5.02
C PHE A 4 50.26 -19.99 -4.35
N VAL A 5 49.21 -19.21 -4.10
CA VAL A 5 47.93 -19.74 -3.66
C VAL A 5 47.52 -20.71 -4.76
N ASP A 6 47.50 -22.00 -4.45
CA ASP A 6 47.18 -23.06 -5.42
C ASP A 6 45.91 -22.66 -6.18
N SER A 7 45.90 -22.87 -7.50
CA SER A 7 44.76 -22.52 -8.37
C SER A 7 43.44 -23.11 -7.83
N ARG A 8 43.53 -24.28 -7.21
CA ARG A 8 42.42 -24.96 -6.53
C ARG A 8 41.91 -24.17 -5.33
N THR A 9 42.81 -23.60 -4.53
CA THR A 9 42.47 -22.77 -3.37
C THR A 9 41.83 -21.45 -3.81
N LEU A 10 42.30 -20.85 -4.90
CA LEU A 10 41.69 -19.64 -5.47
C LEU A 10 40.26 -19.91 -5.97
N VAL A 11 40.05 -21.03 -6.66
CA VAL A 11 38.72 -21.46 -7.14
C VAL A 11 37.76 -21.76 -6.00
N LEU A 12 38.24 -22.38 -4.90
CA LEU A 12 37.40 -22.63 -3.73
C LEU A 12 36.98 -21.33 -3.04
N LEU A 13 37.91 -20.38 -2.90
CA LEU A 13 37.60 -19.06 -2.32
C LEU A 13 36.57 -18.30 -3.17
N THR A 14 36.73 -18.24 -4.49
CA THR A 14 35.76 -17.57 -5.36
C THR A 14 34.40 -18.26 -5.37
N ALA A 15 34.36 -19.60 -5.36
CA ALA A 15 33.13 -20.36 -5.26
C ALA A 15 32.40 -20.10 -3.94
N THR A 16 33.11 -20.12 -2.80
CA THR A 16 32.51 -19.81 -1.49
C THR A 16 31.98 -18.38 -1.44
N GLN A 17 32.70 -17.41 -2.00
CA GLN A 17 32.29 -16.02 -2.03
C GLN A 17 31.09 -15.79 -2.95
N ALA A 18 31.02 -16.48 -4.09
CA ALA A 18 29.86 -16.47 -4.98
C ALA A 18 28.63 -17.14 -4.33
N ILE A 19 28.81 -18.25 -3.61
CA ILE A 19 27.76 -18.91 -2.83
C ILE A 19 27.24 -17.97 -1.73
N LEU A 20 28.13 -17.31 -0.99
CA LEU A 20 27.76 -16.31 0.01
C LEU A 20 26.94 -15.17 -0.60
N LEU A 21 27.38 -14.62 -1.75
CA LEU A 21 26.64 -13.58 -2.46
C LEU A 21 25.28 -14.07 -2.97
N ALA A 22 25.17 -15.31 -3.42
CA ALA A 22 23.91 -15.91 -3.87
C ALA A 22 22.93 -16.13 -2.70
N VAL A 23 23.41 -16.62 -1.56
CA VAL A 23 22.61 -16.80 -0.34
C VAL A 23 22.15 -15.45 0.23
N VAL A 24 23.01 -14.42 0.19
CA VAL A 24 22.65 -13.04 0.61
C VAL A 24 21.61 -12.42 -0.33
N LYS A 25 21.62 -12.72 -1.63
CA LYS A 25 20.61 -12.23 -2.58
C LYS A 25 19.21 -12.82 -2.39
N CYS A 26 19.03 -13.85 -1.56
CA CYS A 26 17.70 -14.30 -1.14
C CYS A 26 17.04 -13.42 -0.07
N GLN A 27 17.76 -12.41 0.46
CA GLN A 27 17.21 -11.35 1.30
C GLN A 27 16.96 -10.05 0.54
N GLY A 28 16.80 -10.12 -0.78
CA GLY A 28 15.97 -9.17 -1.49
C GLY A 28 14.51 -9.48 -1.19
N ALA A 29 14.11 -9.39 0.09
CA ALA A 29 12.73 -9.08 0.39
C ALA A 29 12.46 -7.83 -0.44
N ASP A 30 11.54 -7.97 -1.38
CA ASP A 30 10.88 -6.88 -2.04
C ASP A 30 10.54 -5.87 -0.95
N ILE A 31 11.40 -4.86 -0.77
CA ILE A 31 10.95 -3.55 -0.33
C ILE A 31 10.17 -3.09 -1.56
N GLN A 32 8.98 -3.67 -1.79
CA GLN A 32 7.87 -2.86 -2.22
C GLN A 32 7.88 -1.78 -1.16
N ASP A 33 8.46 -0.65 -1.56
CA ASP A 33 8.38 0.61 -0.87
C ASP A 33 7.10 0.62 -0.06
N LEU A 34 7.23 0.91 1.22
CA LEU A 34 6.13 1.14 2.14
C LEU A 34 5.17 2.12 1.44
N LYS A 35 4.25 1.62 0.60
CA LYS A 35 3.39 2.45 -0.23
C LYS A 35 2.24 2.78 0.68
N VAL A 36 2.57 3.57 1.69
CA VAL A 36 1.72 4.10 2.74
C VAL A 36 0.58 4.91 2.10
N ASN A 37 0.84 5.45 0.89
CA ASN A 37 -0.10 6.27 0.15
C ASN A 37 -0.98 5.43 -0.80
N CYS A 38 -2.25 5.79 -0.87
CA CYS A 38 -3.24 5.22 -1.76
C CYS A 38 -3.36 6.04 -3.05
N MET A 39 -3.82 5.41 -4.13
CA MET A 39 -4.12 6.11 -5.38
C MET A 39 -5.49 5.69 -5.89
N GLN A 40 -6.40 6.64 -6.03
CA GLN A 40 -7.76 6.44 -6.55
C GLN A 40 -8.05 7.50 -7.61
N GLU A 41 -8.52 7.08 -8.78
CA GLU A 41 -8.92 7.99 -9.87
C GLU A 41 -7.85 9.03 -10.27
N GLY A 42 -6.57 8.67 -10.13
CA GLY A 42 -5.44 9.55 -10.44
C GLY A 42 -5.10 10.56 -9.33
N GLN A 43 -5.84 10.56 -8.22
CA GLN A 43 -5.49 11.31 -7.01
C GLN A 43 -4.73 10.42 -6.03
N THR A 44 -3.71 11.00 -5.38
CA THR A 44 -2.92 10.32 -4.35
C THR A 44 -3.37 10.79 -2.98
N TYR A 45 -3.59 9.83 -2.07
CA TYR A 45 -4.00 10.04 -0.69
C TYR A 45 -2.90 9.50 0.23
N SER A 46 -2.57 10.24 1.27
CA SER A 46 -1.63 9.83 2.32
C SER A 46 -2.26 8.78 3.23
N ASP A 47 -1.46 8.03 3.98
CA ASP A 47 -2.00 7.16 5.02
C ASP A 47 -2.83 7.96 6.03
N LYS A 48 -3.96 7.36 6.41
CA LYS A 48 -5.02 7.93 7.23
C LYS A 48 -5.80 9.09 6.61
N ASP A 49 -5.57 9.43 5.34
CA ASP A 49 -6.45 10.37 4.64
C ASP A 49 -7.85 9.76 4.54
N VAL A 50 -8.86 10.61 4.76
CA VAL A 50 -10.28 10.28 4.63
C VAL A 50 -10.89 11.19 3.57
N TRP A 51 -11.60 10.62 2.62
CA TRP A 51 -12.26 11.38 1.55
C TRP A 51 -13.61 10.77 1.18
N LYS A 52 -14.42 11.58 0.49
CA LYS A 52 -15.71 11.18 -0.08
C LYS A 52 -15.66 11.31 -1.60
N PRO A 53 -15.43 10.21 -2.35
CA PRO A 53 -15.45 10.27 -3.81
C PRO A 53 -16.86 10.57 -4.35
N GLU A 54 -17.89 10.15 -3.62
CA GLU A 54 -19.30 10.37 -3.90
C GLU A 54 -20.02 10.76 -2.59
N PRO A 55 -21.17 11.46 -2.62
CA PRO A 55 -21.85 11.91 -1.39
C PRO A 55 -22.12 10.80 -0.38
N CYS A 56 -22.47 9.60 -0.87
CA CYS A 56 -22.84 8.43 -0.07
C CYS A 56 -21.72 7.41 0.14
N ARG A 57 -20.48 7.73 -0.21
CA ARG A 57 -19.33 6.83 -0.02
C ARG A 57 -18.24 7.55 0.74
N ILE A 58 -17.70 6.89 1.77
CA ILE A 58 -16.55 7.38 2.51
C ILE A 58 -15.42 6.37 2.40
N CYS A 59 -14.22 6.86 2.10
CA CYS A 59 -13.03 6.05 1.95
C CYS A 59 -11.93 6.55 2.89
N VAL A 60 -11.10 5.61 3.33
CA VAL A 60 -9.88 5.87 4.09
C VAL A 60 -8.71 5.14 3.46
N CYS A 61 -7.55 5.77 3.43
CA CYS A 61 -6.30 5.12 3.09
C CYS A 61 -5.70 4.54 4.37
N ASP A 62 -5.55 3.21 4.43
CA ASP A 62 -4.96 2.51 5.56
C ASP A 62 -3.74 1.72 5.09
N ALA A 63 -2.55 2.21 5.39
CA ALA A 63 -1.27 1.58 5.05
C ALA A 63 -1.17 1.16 3.56
N GLY A 64 -1.63 2.02 2.66
CA GLY A 64 -1.63 1.76 1.21
C GLY A 64 -2.86 1.06 0.65
N ILE A 65 -3.80 0.67 1.51
CA ILE A 65 -5.06 0.00 1.13
C ILE A 65 -6.19 1.02 1.22
N ILE A 66 -7.00 1.11 0.17
CA ILE A 66 -8.22 1.92 0.18
C ILE A 66 -9.34 1.07 0.79
N LEU A 67 -9.89 1.53 1.91
CA LEU A 67 -11.06 0.95 2.56
C LEU A 67 -12.23 1.91 2.39
N CYS A 68 -13.34 1.46 1.80
CA CYS A 68 -14.51 2.29 1.58
C CYS A 68 -15.76 1.65 2.17
N ASP A 69 -16.60 2.49 2.78
CA ASP A 69 -17.92 2.12 3.28
C ASP A 69 -19.00 3.00 2.63
N GLU A 70 -20.21 2.46 2.55
CA GLU A 70 -21.39 3.15 2.07
C GLU A 70 -22.19 3.75 3.24
N ILE A 71 -22.66 4.99 3.05
CA ILE A 71 -23.46 5.71 4.03
C ILE A 71 -24.91 5.25 3.87
N ILE A 72 -25.47 4.69 4.95
CA ILE A 72 -26.88 4.27 5.02
C ILE A 72 -27.63 5.34 5.82
N CYS A 73 -28.69 5.89 5.22
CA CYS A 73 -29.52 6.92 5.83
C CYS A 73 -30.63 6.32 6.69
N GLU A 74 -31.05 7.06 7.72
CA GLU A 74 -32.21 6.70 8.53
C GLU A 74 -33.53 7.03 7.80
N ASP A 75 -34.55 6.20 7.99
CA ASP A 75 -35.87 6.42 7.40
C ASP A 75 -36.60 7.59 8.06
N LEU A 76 -36.85 8.66 7.30
CA LEU A 76 -37.67 9.80 7.74
C LEU A 76 -39.16 9.46 7.62
N LYS A 77 -39.77 8.98 8.70
CA LYS A 77 -41.19 8.58 8.72
C LYS A 77 -42.19 9.75 8.71
N ASP A 78 -41.80 10.89 9.29
CA ASP A 78 -42.70 12.03 9.54
C ASP A 78 -42.20 13.34 8.88
N CYS A 79 -41.43 13.25 7.79
CA CYS A 79 -41.00 14.42 7.02
C CYS A 79 -41.88 14.59 5.76
N PRO A 80 -42.71 15.64 5.66
CA PRO A 80 -43.61 15.84 4.53
C PRO A 80 -42.90 16.25 3.23
N ASN A 81 -41.67 16.79 3.31
CA ASN A 81 -40.89 17.21 2.15
C ASN A 81 -39.39 17.00 2.40
N PRO A 82 -38.91 15.75 2.32
CA PRO A 82 -37.50 15.45 2.51
C PRO A 82 -36.68 16.01 1.33
N GLU A 83 -35.60 16.72 1.64
CA GLU A 83 -34.69 17.26 0.64
C GLU A 83 -33.25 16.81 0.92
N ILE A 84 -32.50 16.48 -0.13
CA ILE A 84 -31.08 16.13 -0.01
C ILE A 84 -30.25 17.39 -0.34
N PRO A 85 -29.55 17.99 0.64
CA PRO A 85 -28.70 19.14 0.39
C PRO A 85 -27.58 18.82 -0.61
N PHE A 86 -27.10 19.85 -1.33
CA PHE A 86 -26.03 19.66 -2.30
C PHE A 86 -24.75 19.13 -1.62
N GLY A 87 -24.27 17.97 -2.07
CA GLY A 87 -23.06 17.33 -1.55
C GLY A 87 -23.30 16.40 -0.35
N GLU A 88 -24.54 16.30 0.15
CA GLU A 88 -24.90 15.38 1.22
C GLU A 88 -25.50 14.07 0.68
N CYS A 89 -25.38 13.00 1.46
CA CYS A 89 -25.98 11.71 1.10
C CYS A 89 -27.45 11.63 1.54
N CYS A 90 -27.73 12.09 2.75
CA CYS A 90 -29.00 11.79 3.41
C CYS A 90 -29.99 12.95 3.31
N PRO A 91 -31.28 12.64 3.16
CA PRO A 91 -32.32 13.64 3.22
C PRO A 91 -32.44 14.21 4.63
N VAL A 92 -32.85 15.47 4.72
CA VAL A 92 -33.24 16.17 5.96
C VAL A 92 -34.69 16.62 5.88
#